data_AF-A0A7Y2G9D2-F1
#
_entry.id   AF-A0A7Y2G9D2-F1
#
_cell.length_a   1.000
_cell.length_b   1.000
_cell.length_c   1.000
_cell.angle_alpha   90.00
_cell.angle_beta   90.00
_cell.angle_gamma   90.00
#
_symmetry.space_group_name_H-M   'P 1'
#
loop_
_entity.id
_entity.type
_entity.pdbx_description
1 polymer ?
#
loop_
_entity_poly.entity_id
_entity_poly.type
_entity_poly.pdbx_seq_one_letter_code
_entity_poly.pdbx_strand_id
1 'polypeptide(L)'
;MTSLHNKLFATGLIGAGLVIVAVALGVLEPDPGSVHAPLWILALCGVVFVGGGVAVLVPPSSRLRSIAAGSLVVSMGIIAGWVALFGAGEHMSGGFWFVPHDTNVWIGRIVFGLASLMCFAIAAWALFGKHDAKTD
;
A
#
# COMPACT_ATOMS: atom_id res chain seq x y z
N MET A 1 21.07 -12.90 -9.91
CA MET A 1 20.26 -13.98 -9.33
C MET A 1 19.69 -13.51 -8.00
N THR A 2 18.37 -13.52 -7.81
CA THR A 2 17.77 -13.22 -6.50
C THR A 2 18.07 -14.38 -5.53
N SER A 3 18.57 -14.05 -4.33
CA SER A 3 18.84 -15.02 -3.27
C SER A 3 17.59 -15.85 -2.95
N LEU A 4 17.76 -17.12 -2.55
CA LEU A 4 16.67 -17.99 -2.10
C LEU A 4 15.80 -17.31 -1.03
N HIS A 5 16.44 -16.55 -0.14
CA HIS A 5 15.77 -15.77 0.89
C HIS A 5 14.78 -14.75 0.31
N ASN A 6 15.19 -14.01 -0.73
CA ASN A 6 14.34 -13.01 -1.39
C ASN A 6 13.15 -13.67 -2.11
N LYS A 7 13.35 -14.88 -2.66
CA LYS A 7 12.27 -15.63 -3.31
C LYS A 7 11.23 -16.07 -2.30
N LEU A 8 11.65 -16.67 -1.18
CA LEU A 8 10.74 -17.10 -0.12
C LEU A 8 9.96 -15.92 0.47
N PHE A 9 10.65 -14.81 0.76
CA PHE A 9 10.03 -13.59 1.24
C PHE A 9 8.96 -13.07 0.26
N ALA A 10 9.31 -12.96 -1.02
CA ALA A 10 8.40 -12.45 -2.03
C ALA A 10 7.19 -13.36 -2.29
N THR A 11 7.38 -14.68 -2.29
CA THR A 11 6.28 -15.64 -2.37
C THR A 11 5.36 -15.51 -1.14
N GLY A 12 5.92 -15.29 0.05
CA GLY A 12 5.15 -15.00 1.25
C GLY A 12 4.29 -13.74 1.11
N LEU A 13 4.86 -12.64 0.59
CA LEU A 13 4.12 -11.40 0.32
C LEU A 13 2.99 -11.62 -0.69
N ILE A 14 3.25 -12.33 -1.79
CA ILE A 14 2.22 -12.63 -2.80
C ILE A 14 1.10 -13.47 -2.17
N GLY A 15 1.44 -14.52 -1.43
CA GLY A 15 0.47 -15.38 -0.77
C GLY A 15 -0.42 -14.60 0.21
N ALA A 16 0.18 -13.79 1.09
CA ALA A 16 -0.56 -12.95 2.03
C ALA A 16 -1.48 -11.95 1.30
N GLY A 17 -0.97 -11.29 0.25
CA GLY A 17 -1.75 -10.35 -0.54
C GLY A 17 -2.94 -11.01 -1.24
N LEU A 18 -2.76 -12.21 -1.81
CA LEU A 18 -3.85 -12.96 -2.44
C LEU A 18 -4.94 -13.36 -1.44
N VAL A 19 -4.57 -13.75 -0.21
CA VAL A 19 -5.54 -14.03 0.86
C VAL A 19 -6.37 -12.78 1.18
N ILE A 20 -5.72 -11.61 1.32
CA ILE A 20 -6.41 -10.34 1.58
C ILE A 20 -7.38 -10.00 0.42
N VAL A 21 -6.95 -10.19 -0.83
CA VAL A 21 -7.83 -9.99 -2.00
C VAL A 21 -9.01 -10.96 -1.99
N ALA A 22 -8.79 -12.23 -1.63
CA ALA A 22 -9.85 -13.22 -1.54
C ALA A 22 -10.93 -12.84 -0.50
N VAL A 23 -10.51 -12.29 0.65
CA VAL A 23 -11.43 -11.72 1.66
C VAL A 23 -12.20 -10.53 1.07
N ALA A 24 -11.50 -9.61 0.40
CA ALA A 24 -12.13 -8.43 -0.20
C ALA A 24 -13.16 -8.76 -1.28
N LEU A 25 -12.96 -9.86 -2.01
CA LEU A 25 -13.88 -10.36 -3.03
C LEU A 25 -15.05 -11.18 -2.45
N GLY A 26 -15.08 -11.41 -1.14
CA GLY A 26 -16.10 -12.23 -0.48
C GLY A 26 -15.93 -13.74 -0.73
N VAL A 27 -14.76 -14.18 -1.22
CA VAL A 27 -14.45 -15.62 -1.34
C VAL A 27 -14.20 -16.21 0.05
N LEU A 28 -13.61 -15.41 0.94
CA LEU A 28 -13.45 -15.72 2.36
C LEU A 28 -14.30 -14.74 3.15
N GLU A 29 -15.20 -15.25 4.00
CA GLU A 29 -16.04 -14.41 4.86
C GLU A 29 -15.19 -13.88 6.04
N PRO A 30 -14.95 -12.56 6.12
CA PRO A 30 -14.30 -12.00 7.28
C PRO A 30 -15.23 -12.03 8.48
N ASP A 31 -14.65 -12.18 9.67
CA ASP A 31 -15.40 -11.95 10.91
C ASP A 31 -15.95 -10.50 10.90
N PRO A 32 -17.27 -10.29 11.03
CA PRO A 32 -17.89 -8.96 10.97
C PRO A 32 -17.28 -7.92 11.92
N GLY A 33 -16.69 -8.35 13.05
CA GLY A 33 -16.02 -7.46 14.00
C GLY A 33 -14.58 -7.07 13.65
N SER A 34 -13.99 -7.66 12.59
CA SER A 34 -12.57 -7.49 12.25
C SER A 34 -12.30 -6.47 11.14
N VAL A 35 -13.29 -6.19 10.30
CA VAL A 35 -13.14 -5.36 9.10
C VAL A 35 -13.81 -4.00 9.30
N HIS A 36 -13.00 -2.99 9.59
CA HIS A 36 -13.44 -1.62 9.84
C HIS A 36 -13.36 -0.72 8.58
N ALA A 37 -12.81 -1.25 7.48
CA ALA A 37 -12.63 -0.52 6.22
C ALA A 37 -13.50 -1.14 5.12
N PRO A 38 -13.94 -0.35 4.12
CA PRO A 38 -14.60 -0.88 2.93
C PRO A 38 -13.77 -1.96 2.24
N LEU A 39 -14.43 -2.98 1.70
CA LEU A 39 -13.76 -4.12 1.06
C LEU A 39 -12.83 -3.70 -0.09
N TRP A 40 -13.13 -2.61 -0.80
CA TRP A 40 -12.25 -2.12 -1.86
C TRP A 40 -10.92 -1.56 -1.33
N ILE A 41 -10.89 -0.96 -0.12
CA ILE A 41 -9.64 -0.56 0.55
C ILE A 41 -8.84 -1.80 0.93
N LEU A 42 -9.53 -2.84 1.44
CA LEU A 42 -8.90 -4.11 1.76
C LEU A 42 -8.28 -4.76 0.50
N ALA A 43 -8.97 -4.71 -0.64
CA ALA A 43 -8.43 -5.17 -1.92
C ALA A 43 -7.14 -4.41 -2.28
N LEU A 44 -7.10 -3.09 -2.10
CA LEU A 44 -5.89 -2.30 -2.34
C LEU A 44 -4.74 -2.69 -1.41
N CYS A 45 -5.01 -3.02 -0.15
CA CYS A 45 -3.99 -3.57 0.75
C CYS A 45 -3.41 -4.87 0.18
N GLY A 46 -4.26 -5.77 -0.32
CA GLY A 46 -3.81 -6.99 -0.99
C GLY A 46 -2.96 -6.70 -2.25
N VAL A 47 -3.34 -5.72 -3.06
CA VAL A 47 -2.57 -5.25 -4.23
C VAL A 47 -1.19 -4.75 -3.84
N VAL A 48 -1.04 -4.05 -2.71
CA VAL A 48 0.27 -3.61 -2.20
C VAL A 48 1.18 -4.80 -1.89
N PHE A 49 0.66 -5.82 -1.22
CA PHE A 49 1.42 -7.03 -0.89
C PHE A 49 1.82 -7.82 -2.14
N VAL A 50 0.87 -8.05 -3.06
CA VAL A 50 1.15 -8.75 -4.33
C VAL A 50 2.14 -7.95 -5.18
N GLY A 51 1.92 -6.64 -5.33
CA GLY A 51 2.81 -5.75 -6.08
C GLY A 51 4.23 -5.71 -5.50
N GLY A 52 4.35 -5.66 -4.18
CA GLY A 52 5.64 -5.72 -3.48
C GLY A 52 6.38 -7.02 -3.75
N GLY A 53 5.70 -8.17 -3.62
CA GLY A 53 6.31 -9.47 -3.91
C GLY A 53 6.70 -9.64 -5.38
N VAL A 54 5.85 -9.20 -6.32
CA VAL A 54 6.18 -9.20 -7.76
C VAL A 54 7.39 -8.31 -8.03
N ALA A 55 7.46 -7.11 -7.45
CA ALA A 55 8.58 -6.19 -7.66
C ALA A 55 9.92 -6.76 -7.16
N VAL A 56 9.91 -7.61 -6.13
CA VAL A 56 11.11 -8.29 -5.61
C VAL A 56 11.54 -9.45 -6.53
N LEU A 57 10.60 -10.21 -7.10
CA LEU A 57 10.92 -11.36 -7.96
C LEU A 57 11.37 -10.96 -9.36
N VAL A 58 10.81 -9.86 -9.87
CA VAL A 58 10.97 -9.47 -11.27
C VAL A 58 12.27 -8.64 -11.45
N PRO A 59 13.03 -8.87 -12.55
CA PRO A 59 14.23 -8.10 -12.85
C PRO A 59 13.99 -6.59 -12.92
N PRO A 60 14.98 -5.75 -12.56
CA PRO A 60 14.88 -4.28 -12.61
C PRO A 60 14.45 -3.71 -13.98
N SER A 61 14.86 -4.37 -15.07
CA SER A 61 14.59 -3.94 -16.44
C SER A 61 13.18 -4.29 -16.95
N SER A 62 12.42 -5.09 -16.20
CA SER A 62 11.12 -5.55 -16.67
C SER A 62 10.04 -4.50 -16.45
N ARG A 63 9.23 -4.28 -17.49
CA ARG A 63 8.03 -3.43 -17.42
C ARG A 63 7.05 -3.89 -16.33
N LEU A 64 6.97 -5.19 -16.06
CA LEU A 64 6.09 -5.75 -15.03
C LEU A 64 6.48 -5.26 -13.62
N ARG A 65 7.79 -5.09 -13.36
CA ARG A 65 8.26 -4.53 -12.09
C ARG A 65 7.86 -3.06 -11.94
N SER A 66 7.98 -2.28 -13.00
CA SER A 66 7.55 -0.87 -13.00
C SER A 66 6.05 -0.73 -12.78
N ILE A 67 5.25 -1.60 -13.42
CA ILE A 67 3.80 -1.66 -13.20
C ILE A 67 3.48 -2.01 -11.75
N ALA A 68 4.13 -3.06 -11.20
CA ALA A 68 3.92 -3.49 -9.82
C ALA A 68 4.33 -2.43 -8.78
N ALA A 69 5.44 -1.73 -9.02
CA ALA A 69 5.88 -0.62 -8.19
C ALA A 69 4.93 0.58 -8.30
N GLY A 70 4.49 0.92 -9.51
CA GLY A 70 3.50 1.98 -9.73
C GLY A 70 2.16 1.69 -9.05
N SER A 71 1.65 0.46 -9.17
CA SER A 71 0.42 0.05 -8.51
C SER A 71 0.55 0.09 -6.99
N LEU A 72 1.72 -0.25 -6.44
CA LEU A 72 1.99 -0.15 -5.01
C LEU A 72 1.89 1.30 -4.54
N VAL A 73 2.60 2.22 -5.20
CA VAL A 73 2.63 3.64 -4.84
C VAL A 73 1.22 4.25 -4.92
N VAL A 74 0.50 3.99 -6.01
CA VAL A 74 -0.87 4.51 -6.18
C VAL A 74 -1.81 3.94 -5.12
N SER A 75 -1.76 2.62 -4.86
CA SER A 75 -2.60 1.98 -3.85
C SER A 75 -2.32 2.52 -2.45
N MET A 76 -1.04 2.68 -2.08
CA MET A 76 -0.64 3.30 -0.80
C MET A 76 -1.16 4.74 -0.68
N GLY A 77 -1.10 5.52 -1.77
CA GLY A 77 -1.67 6.86 -1.80
C GLY A 77 -3.16 6.88 -1.53
N ILE A 78 -3.92 6.02 -2.22
CA ILE A 78 -5.37 5.90 -2.04
C ILE A 78 -5.71 5.43 -0.61
N ILE A 79 -5.02 4.41 -0.09
CA ILE A 79 -5.24 3.88 1.26
C ILE A 79 -4.97 4.98 2.29
N ALA A 80 -3.81 5.64 2.22
CA ALA A 80 -3.45 6.70 3.16
C ALA A 80 -4.43 7.89 3.08
N GLY A 81 -4.84 8.28 1.87
CA GLY A 81 -5.83 9.34 1.68
C GLY A 81 -7.19 8.98 2.27
N TRP A 82 -7.62 7.73 2.09
CA TRP A 82 -8.85 7.23 2.70
C TRP A 82 -8.77 7.23 4.23
N VAL A 83 -7.67 6.75 4.82
CA VAL A 83 -7.46 6.77 6.28
C VAL A 83 -7.48 8.20 6.81
N ALA A 84 -6.82 9.14 6.13
CA ALA A 84 -6.77 10.54 6.54
C ALA A 84 -8.14 11.23 6.55
N LEU A 85 -8.99 10.94 5.55
CA LEU A 85 -10.28 11.60 5.37
C LEU A 85 -11.43 10.87 6.07
N PHE A 86 -11.49 9.54 5.96
CA PHE A 86 -12.65 8.72 6.33
C PHE A 86 -12.36 7.70 7.43
N GLY A 87 -11.10 7.47 7.80
CA GLY A 87 -10.74 6.54 8.86
C GLY A 87 -11.37 6.95 10.20
N ALA A 88 -12.02 6.00 10.89
CA ALA A 88 -12.52 6.22 12.25
C ALA A 88 -11.34 6.39 13.21
N GLY A 89 -11.38 7.45 14.04
CA GLY A 89 -10.30 7.75 14.99
C GLY A 89 -10.04 6.62 15.99
N GLU A 90 -11.11 5.93 16.40
CA GLU A 90 -11.09 4.80 17.34
C GLU A 90 -10.25 3.60 16.84
N HIS A 91 -10.11 3.46 15.52
CA HIS A 91 -9.34 2.38 14.90
C HIS A 91 -7.96 2.84 14.39
N MET A 92 -7.58 4.09 14.64
CA MET A 92 -6.22 4.54 14.34
C MET A 92 -5.25 3.94 15.35
N SER A 93 -4.47 2.97 14.89
CA SER A 93 -3.42 2.34 15.70
C SER A 93 -2.19 3.25 15.83
N GLY A 94 -1.60 3.28 17.03
CA GLY A 94 -0.37 4.01 17.35
C GLY A 94 -0.59 5.24 18.23
N GLY A 95 0.35 6.19 18.17
CA GLY A 95 0.33 7.42 18.97
C GLY A 95 1.28 7.40 20.16
N PHE A 96 1.36 8.55 20.85
CA PHE A 96 2.19 8.71 22.04
C PHE A 96 1.35 8.54 23.30
N TRP A 97 1.85 7.76 24.27
CA TRP A 97 1.16 7.50 25.54
C TRP A 97 0.92 8.75 26.39
N PHE A 98 1.71 9.81 26.17
CA PHE A 98 1.60 11.09 26.87
C PHE A 98 0.72 12.12 26.14
N VAL A 99 0.19 11.79 24.96
CA VAL A 99 -0.63 12.69 24.14
C VAL A 99 -2.10 12.24 24.20
N PRO A 100 -3.07 13.15 24.40
CA PRO A 100 -4.49 12.81 24.36
C PRO A 100 -4.88 12.12 23.06
N HIS A 101 -5.85 11.18 23.14
CA HIS A 101 -6.27 10.37 21.99
C HIS A 101 -6.68 11.23 20.78
N ASP A 102 -7.47 12.27 21.00
CA ASP A 102 -7.93 13.17 19.92
C ASP A 102 -6.77 13.85 19.18
N THR A 103 -5.71 14.22 19.91
CA THR A 103 -4.50 14.80 19.32
C THR A 103 -3.72 13.75 18.53
N ASN A 104 -3.62 12.51 19.03
CA ASN A 104 -3.00 11.41 18.28
C ASN A 104 -3.77 11.12 16.97
N VAL A 105 -5.10 11.13 17.00
CA VAL A 105 -5.95 10.98 15.80
C VAL A 105 -5.68 12.10 14.81
N TRP A 106 -5.62 13.35 15.27
CA TRP A 106 -5.38 14.50 14.40
C TRP A 106 -3.98 14.46 13.75
N ILE A 107 -2.95 14.11 14.52
CA ILE A 107 -1.59 13.88 14.01
C ILE A 107 -1.61 12.75 12.97
N GLY A 108 -2.28 11.63 13.27
CA GLY A 108 -2.44 10.51 12.35
C GLY A 108 -3.01 10.95 11.01
N ARG A 109 -4.12 11.71 11.01
CA ARG A 109 -4.74 12.24 9.79
C ARG A 109 -3.78 13.06 8.94
N ILE A 110 -2.96 13.92 9.56
CA ILE A 110 -1.96 14.71 8.84
C ILE A 110 -0.88 13.82 8.25
N VAL A 111 -0.34 12.90 9.03
CA VAL A 111 0.72 11.99 8.57
C VAL A 111 0.23 11.16 7.39
N PHE A 112 -0.96 10.55 7.49
CA PHE A 112 -1.56 9.81 6.38
C PHE A 112 -1.90 10.71 5.18
N GLY A 113 -2.38 11.93 5.41
CA GLY A 113 -2.66 12.90 4.34
C GLY A 113 -1.39 13.30 3.57
N LEU A 114 -0.31 13.62 4.28
CA LEU A 114 0.99 13.93 3.68
C LEU A 114 1.60 12.72 2.95
N ALA A 115 1.50 11.52 3.54
CA ALA A 115 1.94 10.29 2.89
C ALA A 115 1.18 10.02 1.59
N SER A 116 -0.14 10.27 1.58
CA SER A 116 -0.98 10.18 0.39
C SER A 116 -0.51 11.15 -0.70
N LEU A 117 -0.35 12.43 -0.38
CA LEU A 117 0.13 13.45 -1.30
C LEU A 117 1.50 13.08 -1.88
N MET A 118 2.41 12.60 -1.03
CA MET A 118 3.73 12.16 -1.45
C MET A 118 3.66 10.97 -2.43
N CYS A 119 2.81 9.98 -2.17
CA CYS A 119 2.61 8.85 -3.09
C CYS A 119 2.10 9.31 -4.46
N PHE A 120 1.09 10.20 -4.49
CA PHE A 120 0.58 10.73 -5.76
C PHE A 120 1.60 11.63 -6.47
N ALA A 121 2.40 12.40 -5.73
CA ALA A 121 3.48 13.18 -6.32
C ALA A 121 4.54 12.28 -6.98
N ILE A 122 4.93 11.18 -6.33
CA ILE A 122 5.85 10.19 -6.91
C ILE A 122 5.24 9.53 -8.15
N ALA A 123 3.96 9.14 -8.10
CA ALA A 123 3.27 8.54 -9.25
C ALA A 123 3.17 9.53 -10.43
N ALA A 124 2.81 10.79 -10.16
CA ALA A 124 2.76 11.84 -11.18
C ALA A 124 4.14 12.12 -11.78
N TRP A 125 5.18 12.19 -10.94
CA TRP A 125 6.56 12.35 -11.41
C TRP A 125 7.00 11.17 -12.28
N ALA A 126 6.65 9.94 -11.92
CA ALA A 126 6.98 8.75 -12.72
C ALA A 126 6.22 8.70 -14.06
N LEU A 127 5.03 9.30 -14.15
CA LEU A 127 4.21 9.32 -15.38
C LEU A 127 4.54 10.51 -16.30
N PHE A 128 4.84 11.66 -15.72
CA PHE A 128 4.97 12.94 -16.44
C PHE A 128 6.38 13.54 -16.39
N GLY A 129 7.27 12.96 -15.59
CA GLY A 129 8.67 13.37 -15.55
C GLY A 129 9.28 13.25 -16.93
N LYS A 130 9.75 14.38 -17.48
CA LYS A 130 10.57 14.36 -18.69
C LYS A 130 11.83 13.58 -18.37
N HIS A 131 11.89 12.35 -18.84
CA HIS A 131 13.12 11.59 -18.86
C HIS A 131 13.96 12.15 -20.01
N ASP A 132 14.81 13.14 -19.71
CA ASP A 132 15.88 13.55 -20.63
C ASP A 132 16.90 12.40 -20.73
N ALA A 133 16.51 11.36 -21.48
CA ALA A 133 17.35 10.22 -21.75
C ALA A 133 18.42 10.63 -22.76
N LYS A 134 19.58 11.05 -22.26
CA LYS A 134 20.83 10.85 -23.01
C LYS A 134 21.09 9.34 -22.98
N THR A 135 20.73 8.68 -24.07
CA THR A 135 21.21 7.34 -24.40
C THR A 135 22.65 7.47 -24.86
N ASP A 136 23.59 7.08 -24.00
CA ASP A 136 24.95 6.70 -24.40
C ASP A 136 24.93 5.28 -25.00
#